data_AF-A0A3S4IIC7-F1
#
_entry.id   AF-A0A3S4IIC7-F1
#
_cell.length_a   1.000
_cell.length_b   1.000
_cell.length_c   1.000
_cell.angle_alpha   90.00
_cell.angle_beta   90.00
_cell.angle_gamma   90.00
#
_symmetry.space_group_name_H-M   'P 1'
#
loop_
_entity.id
_entity.type
_entity.pdbx_description
1 polymer ?
#
loop_
_entity_poly.entity_id
_entity_poly.type
_entity_poly.pdbx_seq_one_letter_code
_entity_poly.pdbx_strand_id
1 'polypeptide(L)' 'MRPWRRRDGTIGGILIYTEDITARKQAEKDKHWLAEALNQAAQPILMVDAEDHVTYANPAYTALMGYSRTN' A
#
# COMPACT_ATOMS: atom_id res chain seq x y z
N MET A 1 21.07 -10.53 8.03
CA MET A 1 21.97 -11.70 7.97
C MET A 1 23.12 -11.49 8.92
N ARG A 2 23.38 -12.41 9.84
CA ARG A 2 24.55 -12.34 10.73
C ARG A 2 25.30 -13.68 10.63
N PRO A 3 26.59 -13.69 10.27
CA PRO A 3 27.37 -14.92 10.27
C PRO A 3 27.65 -15.33 11.71
N TRP A 4 27.48 -16.62 12.03
CA TRP A 4 27.97 -17.15 13.29
C TRP A 4 29.39 -17.69 13.06
N ARG A 5 30.25 -17.48 14.05
CA ARG A 5 31.66 -17.86 13.99
C ARG A 5 31.88 -19.06 14.89
N ARG A 6 32.78 -19.96 14.47
CA ARG A 6 33.27 -21.05 15.31
C ARG A 6 34.20 -20.50 16.40
N ARG A 7 34.56 -21.34 17.38
CA ARG A 7 35.46 -20.96 18.49
C ARG A 7 36.85 -20.49 18.01
N ASP A 8 37.27 -20.89 16.82
CA ASP A 8 38.52 -20.49 16.17
C ASP A 8 38.42 -19.20 15.33
N GLY A 9 37.25 -18.52 15.34
CA GLY A 9 37.01 -17.28 14.60
C GLY A 9 36.63 -17.45 13.13
N THR A 10 36.71 -18.67 12.58
CA THR A 10 36.30 -18.97 11.20
C THR A 10 34.78 -18.89 11.03
N ILE A 11 34.32 -18.63 9.79
CA ILE A 11 32.89 -18.54 9.48
C ILE A 11 32.28 -19.95 9.60
N GLY A 12 31.36 -20.12 10.55
CA GLY A 12 30.65 -21.38 10.78
C GLY A 12 29.40 -21.52 9.92
N GLY A 13 28.80 -20.41 9.49
CA GLY A 13 27.64 -20.38 8.60
C GLY A 13 26.85 -19.07 8.70
N ILE A 14 25.73 -19.01 7.98
CA ILE A 14 24.79 -17.88 8.01
C ILE A 14 23.55 -18.30 8.78
N LEU A 15 23.11 -17.46 9.71
CA LEU A 15 21.79 -17.59 10.31
C LEU A 15 20.82 -16.65 9.60
N ILE A 16 19.74 -17.22 9.07
CA ILE A 16 18.65 -16.51 8.42
C ILE A 16 17.38 -16.76 9.23
N TYR A 17 16.70 -15.68 9.59
CA TYR A 17 15.34 -15.74 10.11
C TYR A 17 14.42 -15.28 8.98
N THR A 18 13.39 -16.06 8.72
CA THR A 18 12.34 -15.73 7.75
C THR A 18 11.02 -15.74 8.48
N GLU A 19 10.25 -14.68 8.31
CA GLU A 19 8.87 -14.59 8.78
C GLU A 19 7.96 -14.80 7.57
N ASP A 20 6.93 -15.63 7.73
CA ASP A 20 5.89 -15.73 6.72
C ASP A 20 4.99 -14.49 6.77
N ILE A 21 5.20 -13.59 5.81
CA ILE A 21 4.42 -12.36 5.66
C ILE A 21 3.40 -12.45 4.52
N THR A 22 3.10 -13.66 4.02
CA THR A 22 2.24 -13.86 2.84
C THR A 22 0.87 -13.21 3.04
N ALA A 23 0.23 -13.45 4.20
CA ALA A 23 -1.09 -12.90 4.50
C ALA A 23 -1.09 -11.36 4.54
N ARG A 24 -0.08 -10.76 5.19
CA ARG A 24 0.05 -9.30 5.23
C ARG A 24 0.24 -8.72 3.84
N LYS A 25 1.09 -9.35 3.02
CA LYS A 25 1.35 -8.90 1.64
C LYS A 25 0.13 -9.03 0.74
N GLN A 26 -0.68 -10.06 0.92
CA GLN A 26 -1.93 -10.20 0.18
C GLN A 26 -2.93 -9.10 0.56
N ALA A 27 -3.12 -8.83 1.85
CA ALA A 27 -4.01 -7.76 2.31
C ALA A 27 -3.54 -6.36 1.85
N GLU A 28 -2.23 -6.09 1.85
CA GLU A 28 -1.66 -4.85 1.28
C GLU A 28 -1.99 -4.72 -0.22
N LYS A 29 -1.81 -5.82 -0.97
CA LYS A 29 -2.06 -5.86 -2.41
C LYS A 29 -3.55 -5.64 -2.71
N ASP A 30 -4.45 -6.31 -2.00
CA ASP A 30 -5.90 -6.19 -2.24
C ASP A 30 -6.40 -4.77 -1.95
N LYS A 31 -5.92 -4.15 -0.86
CA LYS A 31 -6.20 -2.74 -0.56
C LYS A 31 -5.73 -1.81 -1.68
N HIS A 32 -4.53 -2.05 -2.21
CA HIS A 32 -4.00 -1.26 -3.30
C HIS A 32 -4.83 -1.41 -4.57
N TRP A 33 -5.24 -2.62 -4.94
CA TRP A 33 -6.09 -2.86 -6.11
C TRP A 33 -7.45 -2.18 -6.00
N LEU A 34 -8.09 -2.25 -4.82
CA LEU A 34 -9.37 -1.57 -4.58
C LEU A 34 -9.22 -0.05 -4.71
N ALA A 35 -8.18 0.53 -4.09
CA ALA A 35 -7.91 1.96 -4.21
C ALA A 35 -7.69 2.38 -5.66
N GLU A 36 -6.96 1.58 -6.44
CA GLU A 36 -6.71 1.86 -7.84
C GLU A 36 -7.99 1.76 -8.69
N ALA A 37 -8.83 0.75 -8.43
CA ALA A 37 -10.11 0.59 -9.12
C ALA A 37 -11.05 1.79 -8.87
N LEU A 38 -11.12 2.28 -7.62
CA LEU A 38 -11.89 3.48 -7.27
C LEU A 38 -11.33 4.73 -7.98
N ASN A 39 -10.01 4.83 -8.05
CA ASN A 39 -9.31 5.95 -8.70
C ASN A 39 -9.50 5.95 -10.23
N GLN A 40 -9.63 4.78 -10.85
CA GLN A 40 -9.86 4.66 -12.29
C GLN A 40 -11.35 4.65 -12.67
N ALA A 41 -12.26 4.55 -11.70
CA ALA A 41 -13.69 4.51 -11.96
C ALA A 41 -14.16 5.77 -12.71
N ALA A 42 -14.89 5.58 -13.80
CA ALA A 42 -15.43 6.68 -14.60
C ALA A 42 -16.58 7.43 -13.90
N GLN A 43 -17.22 6.81 -12.91
CA GLN A 43 -18.24 7.44 -12.10
C GLN A 43 -17.59 8.36 -11.05
N PRO A 44 -18.10 9.59 -10.84
CA PRO A 44 -17.71 10.44 -9.72
C PRO A 44 -17.92 9.73 -8.39
N ILE A 45 -16.85 9.61 -7.60
CA ILE A 45 -16.88 9.02 -6.26
C ILE A 45 -16.32 10.04 -5.26
N LEU A 46 -17.09 10.29 -4.21
CA LEU A 46 -16.72 11.12 -3.07
C LEU A 46 -16.94 10.30 -1.79
N MET A 47 -15.98 10.35 -0.87
CA MET A 47 -16.11 9.82 0.47
C MET A 47 -15.94 10.96 1.47
N VAL A 48 -16.81 10.99 2.47
CA VAL A 48 -16.77 11.93 3.59
C VAL A 48 -16.67 11.17 4.91
N ASP A 49 -16.09 11.80 5.92
CA ASP A 49 -16.16 11.31 7.30
C ASP A 49 -17.51 11.64 7.95
N ALA A 50 -17.66 11.34 9.25
CA ALA A 50 -18.89 11.58 9.98
C ALA A 50 -19.14 13.08 10.25
N GLU A 51 -18.12 13.91 10.05
CA GLU A 51 -18.11 15.35 10.24
C GLU A 51 -18.17 16.13 8.90
N ASP A 52 -18.60 15.46 7.82
CA ASP A 52 -18.77 15.99 6.46
C ASP A 52 -17.46 16.46 5.77
N HIS A 53 -16.28 16.08 6.28
CA HIS A 53 -15.03 16.38 5.59
C HIS A 53 -14.78 15.39 4.46
N VAL A 54 -14.41 15.89 3.29
CA VAL A 54 -13.99 15.07 2.15
C VAL A 54 -12.70 14.33 2.50
N THR A 55 -12.78 13.02 2.60
CA THR A 55 -11.64 12.12 2.86
C THR A 55 -11.07 11.51 1.58
N TYR A 56 -11.88 11.42 0.52
CA TYR A 56 -11.45 10.95 -0.78
C TYR A 56 -12.35 11.48 -1.89
N ALA A 57 -11.74 11.88 -3.01
CA ALA A 57 -12.43 12.18 -4.25
C ALA A 57 -11.66 11.58 -5.42
N ASN A 58 -12.32 10.81 -6.27
CA ASN A 58 -11.66 10.23 -7.43
C ASN A 58 -11.50 11.28 -8.58
N PRO A 59 -10.66 11.02 -9.58
CA PRO A 59 -10.44 11.93 -10.72
C PRO A 59 -11.72 12.27 -11.50
N ALA A 60 -12.67 11.33 -11.59
CA ALA A 60 -13.96 11.59 -12.24
C ALA A 60 -14.78 12.65 -11.48
N TYR A 61 -14.76 12.63 -10.14
CA TYR A 61 -15.39 13.66 -9.32
C TYR A 61 -14.72 15.02 -9.51
N THR A 62 -13.38 15.08 -9.49
CA THR A 62 -12.67 16.35 -9.67
C THR A 62 -12.94 16.96 -11.06
N ALA A 63 -12.99 16.12 -12.09
CA ALA A 63 -13.32 16.54 -13.45
C ALA A 63 -14.77 17.07 -13.56
N LEU A 64 -15.74 16.41 -12.91
CA LEU A 64 -17.13 16.88 -12.86
C LEU A 64 -17.25 18.25 -12.21
N MET A 65 -16.54 18.48 -11.10
CA MET A 65 -16.58 19.73 -10.34
C MET A 65 -15.78 20.87 -11.00
N GLY A 66 -15.17 20.63 -12.16
CA GLY A 66 -14.36 21.63 -12.88
C GLY A 66 -12.96 21.84 -12.31
N TYR A 67 -12.55 21.02 -11.33
CA TYR A 67 -11.18 20.99 -10.83
C TYR A 67 -10.38 19.99 -11.67
N SER A 68 -9.86 20.45 -12.80
CA SER A 68 -8.81 19.72 -13.52
C SER A 68 -7.60 19.60 -12.60
N ARG A 69 -7.09 18.39 -12.34
CA ARG A 69 -5.76 18.22 -11.73
C ARG A 69 -4.78 19.03 -12.59
N THR A 70 -4.28 20.14 -12.06
CA THR A 70 -3.18 20.86 -12.68
C THR A 70 -2.00 19.90 -12.68
N ASN A 71 -1.54 19.58 -13.89
CA ASN A 71 -0.46 18.65 -14.20
C ASN A 71 0.87 19.14 -13.63
#